data_AF-A0A929CEQ4-F1
#
_entry.id   AF-A0A929CEQ4-F1
#
_cell.length_a   1.000
_cell.length_b   1.000
_cell.length_c   1.000
_cell.angle_alpha   90.00
_cell.angle_beta   90.00
_cell.angle_gamma   90.00
#
_symmetry.space_group_name_H-M   'P 1'
#
loop_
_entity.id
_entity.type
_entity.pdbx_description
1 polymer ?
#
loop_
_entity_poly.entity_id
_entity_poly.type
_entity_poly.pdbx_seq_one_letter_code
_entity_poly.pdbx_strand_id
1 'polypeptide(L)'
;MFAPDIVILNQVTHYLVEYPKNECNVRKLVVASGTCNDVPFEATAINDPDFSTKLDLFRGDGGRFSKLEFQSVQRKIKMAKPMETFDRRGDLEAKGYEFFYGQMCEKYFGKKVYLRVPFNRKDEAKNLGAEWDSAVKKWFCFSSSPDLRRIEEYFCR
;
A
#
# COMPACT_ATOMS: atom_id res chain seq x y z
N MET A 1 -14.56 18.51 19.24
CA MET A 1 -13.61 19.30 18.43
C MET A 1 -12.74 18.32 17.66
N PHE A 2 -12.88 18.26 16.33
CA PHE A 2 -11.96 17.48 15.50
C PHE A 2 -10.62 18.21 15.47
N ALA A 3 -9.52 17.52 15.77
CA ALA A 3 -8.19 18.07 15.49
C ALA A 3 -8.14 18.40 13.99
N PRO A 4 -7.60 19.57 13.58
CA PRO A 4 -7.49 19.90 12.17
C PRO A 4 -6.67 18.80 11.48
N ASP A 5 -7.23 18.19 10.43
CA ASP A 5 -6.55 17.17 9.62
C ASP A 5 -5.33 17.83 8.92
N ILE A 6 -4.15 17.80 9.54
CA ILE A 6 -2.89 18.29 8.94
C ILE A 6 -2.34 17.19 8.03
N VAL A 7 -3.11 16.84 6.99
CA VAL A 7 -2.64 15.99 5.88
C VAL A 7 -2.31 16.89 4.70
N ILE A 8 -1.03 16.98 4.37
CA ILE A 8 -0.51 17.72 3.23
C ILE A 8 -0.01 16.69 2.22
N LEU A 9 -0.49 16.76 0.97
CA LEU A 9 0.02 15.94 -0.12
C LEU A 9 1.07 16.73 -0.89
N ASN A 10 2.26 16.15 -1.03
CA ASN A 10 3.38 16.74 -1.76
C ASN A 10 3.46 16.18 -3.18
N GLN A 11 3.13 14.91 -3.37
CA GLN A 11 3.07 14.26 -4.67
C GLN A 11 1.87 13.33 -4.75
N VAL A 12 1.17 13.35 -5.89
CA VAL A 12 0.11 12.40 -6.23
C VAL A 12 0.29 11.99 -7.68
N THR A 13 0.69 10.76 -7.90
CA THR A 13 0.94 10.19 -9.22
C THR A 13 -0.06 9.08 -9.49
N HIS A 14 -0.71 9.14 -10.65
CA HIS A 14 -1.57 8.07 -11.14
C HIS A 14 -0.87 7.24 -12.21
N TYR A 15 -0.89 5.92 -12.06
CA TYR A 15 -0.49 4.98 -13.09
C TYR A 15 -1.74 4.26 -13.60
N LEU A 16 -1.98 4.35 -14.91
CA LEU A 16 -3.02 3.58 -15.59
C LEU A 16 -2.40 2.25 -16.04
N VAL A 17 -2.89 1.14 -15.48
CA VAL A 17 -2.33 -0.20 -15.73
C VAL A 17 -3.43 -1.18 -16.13
N GLU A 18 -3.11 -2.12 -17.01
CA GLU A 18 -4.04 -3.19 -17.39
C GLU A 18 -4.22 -4.21 -16.27
N TYR A 19 -5.46 -4.67 -16.08
CA TYR A 19 -5.78 -5.74 -15.15
C TYR A 19 -6.04 -7.04 -15.92
N PRO A 20 -5.36 -8.15 -15.57
CA PRO A 20 -5.39 -9.37 -16.39
C PRO A 20 -6.69 -10.20 -16.25
N LYS A 21 -7.63 -9.82 -15.38
CA LYS A 21 -8.84 -10.62 -15.11
C LYS A 21 -10.11 -9.94 -15.67
N ASN A 22 -10.85 -10.68 -16.50
CA ASN A 22 -12.23 -10.44 -16.93
C ASN A 22 -12.49 -9.11 -17.68
N GLU A 23 -11.90 -8.94 -18.87
CA GLU A 23 -12.36 -8.01 -19.92
C GLU A 23 -12.77 -6.59 -19.46
N CYS A 24 -12.13 -6.03 -18.42
CA CYS A 24 -12.42 -4.67 -17.96
C CYS A 24 -11.16 -3.82 -17.73
N ASN A 25 -11.06 -2.79 -18.57
CA ASN A 25 -10.80 -1.38 -18.24
C ASN A 25 -9.87 -1.10 -17.06
N VAL A 26 -8.56 -1.02 -17.32
CA VAL A 26 -7.62 -0.08 -16.69
C VAL A 26 -7.82 0.23 -15.19
N ARG A 27 -6.91 -0.25 -14.34
CA ARG A 27 -6.83 0.20 -12.95
C ARG A 27 -6.00 1.47 -12.82
N LYS A 28 -6.41 2.33 -11.90
CA LYS A 28 -5.63 3.48 -11.44
C LYS A 28 -4.90 3.13 -10.14
N LEU A 29 -3.60 2.90 -10.26
CA LEU A 29 -2.69 2.81 -9.13
C LEU A 29 -2.27 4.23 -8.74
N VAL A 30 -2.51 4.61 -7.50
CA VAL A 30 -2.15 5.92 -6.95
C VAL A 30 -0.92 5.73 -6.08
N VAL A 31 0.14 6.48 -6.38
CA VAL A 31 1.28 6.64 -5.47
C VAL A 31 1.22 8.07 -4.94
N ALA A 32 1.25 8.23 -3.63
CA ALA A 32 1.21 9.54 -3.01
C ALA A 32 2.25 9.66 -1.90
N SER A 33 2.77 10.86 -1.72
CA SER A 33 3.64 11.21 -0.59
C SER A 33 3.19 12.53 0.01
N GLY A 34 3.52 12.73 1.29
CA GLY A 34 3.05 13.90 2.01
C GLY A 34 3.49 13.90 3.46
N THR A 35 2.83 14.73 4.26
CA THR A 35 2.96 14.73 5.71
C THR A 35 1.60 14.56 6.37
N CYS A 36 1.58 13.84 7.49
CA CYS A 36 0.43 13.70 8.38
C CYS A 36 0.91 14.04 9.78
N ASN A 37 0.39 15.13 10.37
CA ASN A 37 0.89 15.67 11.64
C ASN A 37 2.40 15.92 11.60
N ASP A 38 2.88 16.57 10.52
CA ASP A 38 4.29 16.86 10.23
C ASP A 38 5.20 15.64 10.06
N VAL A 39 4.66 14.43 10.15
CA VAL A 39 5.42 13.20 9.89
C VAL A 39 5.28 12.80 8.42
N PRO A 40 6.39 12.61 7.69
CA PRO A 40 6.34 12.15 6.31
C PRO A 40 5.60 10.83 6.15
N PHE A 41 4.91 10.66 5.04
CA PHE A 41 4.34 9.38 4.66
C PHE A 41 4.48 9.12 3.16
N GLU A 42 4.49 7.83 2.83
CA GLU A 42 4.33 7.32 1.47
C GLU A 42 3.14 6.39 1.44
N ALA A 43 2.42 6.39 0.32
CA ALA A 43 1.19 5.67 0.18
C ALA A 43 1.06 5.07 -1.22
N THR A 44 0.55 3.85 -1.28
CA THR A 44 0.11 3.23 -2.52
C THR A 44 -1.35 2.82 -2.36
N ALA A 45 -2.20 3.27 -3.28
CA ALA A 45 -3.63 3.03 -3.22
C ALA A 45 -4.18 2.55 -4.56
N ILE A 46 -5.21 1.72 -4.51
CA ILE A 46 -5.99 1.36 -5.69
C ILE A 46 -7.23 2.24 -5.72
N ASN A 47 -7.35 3.09 -6.74
CA ASN A 47 -8.52 3.92 -6.96
C ASN A 47 -9.34 3.34 -8.11
N ASP A 48 -10.06 2.27 -7.81
CA ASP A 48 -10.99 1.60 -8.72
C ASP A 48 -12.42 2.06 -8.34
N PRO A 49 -13.23 2.54 -9.29
CA PRO A 49 -14.60 2.98 -9.01
C PRO A 49 -15.49 1.89 -8.37
N ASP A 50 -15.19 0.60 -8.59
CA ASP A 50 -16.03 -0.52 -8.14
C ASP A 50 -15.44 -1.31 -6.95
N PHE A 51 -14.19 -1.05 -6.53
CA PHE A 51 -13.51 -1.89 -5.55
C PHE A 51 -12.92 -1.12 -4.36
N SER A 52 -13.04 -1.76 -3.19
CA SER A 52 -12.38 -1.43 -1.94
C SER A 52 -10.98 -0.83 -2.15
N THR A 53 -10.79 0.41 -1.67
CA THR A 53 -9.49 1.09 -1.72
C THR A 53 -8.53 0.35 -0.79
N LYS A 54 -7.79 -0.63 -1.32
CA LYS A 54 -6.58 -1.11 -0.66
C LYS A 54 -5.60 0.06 -0.63
N LEU A 55 -5.17 0.43 0.58
CA LEU A 55 -4.27 1.54 0.83
C LEU A 55 -3.17 1.04 1.75
N ASP A 56 -1.95 1.00 1.21
CA ASP A 56 -0.76 0.75 1.98
C ASP A 56 -0.14 2.09 2.33
N LEU A 57 0.18 2.26 3.60
CA LEU A 57 0.67 3.51 4.17
C LEU A 57 1.94 3.23 4.96
N PHE A 58 3.01 3.90 4.56
CA PHE A 58 4.29 3.90 5.25
C PHE A 58 4.46 5.23 5.95
N ARG A 59 4.74 5.19 7.25
CA ARG A 59 5.03 6.37 8.06
C ARG A 59 6.55 6.52 8.15
N GLY A 60 7.06 7.69 7.82
CA GLY A 60 8.49 7.95 7.72
C GLY A 60 9.27 7.80 9.04
N ASP A 61 8.58 7.85 10.18
CA ASP A 61 9.14 7.60 11.51
C ASP A 61 9.09 6.12 11.95
N GLY A 62 8.54 5.22 11.12
CA GLY A 62 8.28 3.84 11.52
C GLY A 62 7.18 3.70 12.57
N GLY A 63 6.36 4.72 12.78
CA GLY A 63 5.19 4.65 13.64
C GLY A 63 4.00 3.97 12.96
N ARG A 64 2.98 3.64 13.75
CA ARG A 64 1.66 3.25 13.23
C ARG A 64 0.78 4.48 13.07
N PHE A 65 -0.01 4.50 12.00
CA PHE A 65 -1.10 5.45 11.90
C PHE A 65 -2.23 5.05 12.84
N SER A 66 -2.76 6.02 13.58
CA SER A 66 -4.05 5.89 14.23
C SER A 66 -5.16 5.70 13.19
N LYS A 67 -6.30 5.18 13.63
CA LYS A 67 -7.48 5.01 12.75
C LYS A 67 -7.91 6.33 12.10
N LEU A 68 -7.82 7.44 12.83
CA LEU A 68 -8.18 8.76 12.32
C LEU A 68 -7.16 9.25 11.28
N GLU A 69 -5.86 9.16 11.55
CA GLU A 69 -4.84 9.54 10.57
C GLU A 69 -4.98 8.72 9.28
N PHE A 70 -5.16 7.40 9.40
CA PHE A 70 -5.38 6.52 8.24
C PHE A 70 -6.58 6.98 7.41
N GLN A 71 -7.73 7.22 8.06
CA GLN A 71 -8.95 7.67 7.40
C GLN A 71 -8.79 9.03 6.73
N SER A 72 -8.06 9.94 7.36
CA SER A 72 -7.81 11.29 6.84
C SER A 72 -6.88 11.26 5.63
N VAL A 73 -5.80 10.48 5.68
CA VAL A 73 -4.90 10.29 4.54
C VAL A 73 -5.64 9.58 3.39
N GLN A 74 -6.38 8.52 3.67
CA GLN A 74 -7.19 7.81 2.68
C GLN A 74 -8.18 8.75 1.97
N ARG A 75 -8.91 9.56 2.73
CA ARG A 75 -9.87 10.54 2.19
C ARG A 75 -9.17 11.56 1.31
N LYS A 76 -8.03 12.10 1.76
CA LYS A 76 -7.26 13.10 1.03
C LYS A 76 -6.74 12.56 -0.30
N ILE A 77 -6.15 11.36 -0.30
CA ILE A 77 -5.66 10.69 -1.51
C ILE A 77 -6.82 10.42 -2.48
N LYS A 78 -7.96 9.91 -1.98
CA LYS A 78 -9.13 9.60 -2.83
C LYS A 78 -9.70 10.83 -3.54
N MET A 79 -9.68 11.98 -2.88
CA MET A 79 -10.22 13.24 -3.43
C MET A 79 -9.19 14.06 -4.22
N ALA A 80 -7.90 13.70 -4.15
CA ALA A 80 -6.85 14.44 -4.82
C ALA A 80 -6.90 14.26 -6.34
N LYS A 81 -6.70 15.36 -7.07
CA LYS A 81 -6.34 15.28 -8.49
C LYS A 81 -4.88 14.84 -8.59
N PRO A 82 -4.52 14.02 -9.60
CA PRO A 82 -3.12 13.71 -9.84
C PRO A 82 -2.36 14.97 -10.20
N MET A 83 -1.14 15.08 -9.69
CA MET A 83 -0.14 16.00 -10.20
C MET A 83 0.50 15.44 -11.47
N GLU A 84 0.67 14.12 -11.53
CA GLU A 84 1.21 13.40 -12.69
C GLU A 84 0.34 12.20 -13.03
N THR A 85 0.21 11.89 -14.31
CA THR A 85 -0.44 10.66 -14.78
C THR A 85 0.43 9.98 -15.82
N PHE A 86 0.75 8.70 -15.57
CA PHE A 86 1.49 7.84 -16.48
C PHE A 86 0.55 6.78 -17.02
N ASP A 87 0.43 6.74 -18.34
CA ASP A 87 -0.28 5.66 -19.02
C ASP A 87 0.71 4.52 -19.29
N ARG A 88 0.44 3.35 -18.72
CA ARG A 88 1.26 2.13 -18.86
C ARG A 88 0.46 1.00 -19.50
N ARG A 89 -0.68 1.32 -20.12
CA ARG A 89 -1.50 0.36 -20.87
C ARG A 89 -0.80 0.03 -22.19
N GLY A 90 -0.88 -1.22 -22.62
CA GLY A 90 -0.25 -1.65 -23.87
C GLY A 90 1.29 -1.60 -23.94
N ASP A 91 1.99 -1.17 -22.88
CA ASP A 91 3.45 -1.31 -22.82
C ASP A 91 3.78 -2.80 -23.01
N LEU A 92 4.65 -3.14 -23.98
CA LEU A 92 5.06 -4.53 -24.25
C LEU A 92 5.65 -5.23 -23.01
N GLU A 93 6.17 -4.45 -22.06
CA GLU A 93 6.70 -4.89 -20.77
C GLU A 93 5.71 -4.75 -19.59
N ALA A 94 4.50 -4.20 -19.80
CA ALA A 94 3.49 -4.09 -18.76
C ALA A 94 2.96 -5.48 -18.40
N LYS A 95 3.59 -6.12 -17.41
CA LYS A 95 3.18 -7.41 -16.85
C LYS A 95 1.91 -7.32 -15.99
N GLY A 96 1.06 -6.33 -16.26
CA GLY A 96 -0.21 -6.08 -15.58
C GLY A 96 -0.08 -5.46 -14.18
N TYR A 97 -1.24 -5.18 -13.60
CA TYR A 97 -1.42 -4.56 -12.29
C TYR A 97 -0.56 -5.17 -11.18
N GLU A 98 -0.59 -6.50 -11.00
CA GLU A 98 0.10 -7.18 -9.88
C GLU A 98 1.62 -6.92 -9.91
N PHE A 99 2.19 -6.85 -11.12
CA PHE A 99 3.61 -6.57 -11.30
C PHE A 99 3.95 -5.11 -10.97
N PHE A 100 3.18 -4.15 -11.49
CA PHE A 100 3.41 -2.73 -11.19
C PHE A 100 3.19 -2.39 -9.73
N TYR A 101 2.10 -2.90 -9.15
CA TYR A 101 1.83 -2.77 -7.73
C TYR A 101 2.97 -3.37 -6.90
N GLY A 102 3.44 -4.57 -7.26
CA GLY A 102 4.61 -5.19 -6.63
C GLY A 102 5.88 -4.34 -6.72
N GLN A 103 6.19 -3.77 -7.89
CA GLN A 103 7.36 -2.88 -8.05
C GLN A 103 7.24 -1.60 -7.23
N MET A 104 6.07 -0.95 -7.23
CA MET A 104 5.87 0.26 -6.46
C MET A 104 5.94 -0.05 -4.97
N CYS A 105 5.31 -1.14 -4.53
CA CYS A 105 5.44 -1.61 -3.17
C CYS A 105 6.90 -1.90 -2.80
N GLU A 106 7.67 -2.55 -3.66
CA GLU A 106 9.10 -2.79 -3.40
C GLU A 106 9.91 -1.49 -3.32
N LYS A 107 9.62 -0.53 -4.20
CA LYS A 107 10.30 0.77 -4.24
C LYS A 107 10.07 1.58 -2.96
N TYR A 108 8.83 1.63 -2.46
CA TYR A 108 8.45 2.50 -1.34
C TYR A 108 8.44 1.78 0.02
N PHE A 109 8.16 0.48 0.04
CA PHE A 109 8.02 -0.31 1.26
C PHE A 109 9.14 -1.37 1.40
N GLY A 110 9.97 -1.55 0.38
CA GLY A 110 11.05 -2.54 0.39
C GLY A 110 10.58 -3.96 0.01
N LYS A 111 11.48 -4.93 0.13
CA LYS A 111 11.23 -6.30 -0.37
C LYS A 111 10.23 -7.04 0.51
N LYS A 112 9.45 -7.95 -0.09
CA LYS A 112 8.63 -8.91 0.65
C LYS A 112 9.52 -9.85 1.47
N VAL A 113 9.27 -9.91 2.77
CA VAL A 113 9.82 -10.90 3.70
C VAL A 113 8.73 -11.92 4.00
N TYR A 114 8.93 -13.17 3.58
CA TYR A 114 7.93 -14.23 3.76
C TYR A 114 8.00 -14.84 5.16
N LEU A 115 6.84 -15.07 5.75
CA LEU A 115 6.65 -15.47 7.13
C LEU A 115 6.11 -16.90 7.23
N ARG A 116 6.53 -17.63 8.26
CA ARG A 116 5.97 -18.92 8.64
C ARG A 116 4.91 -18.71 9.71
N VAL A 117 3.69 -18.39 9.28
CA VAL A 117 2.57 -18.14 10.20
C VAL A 117 1.73 -19.41 10.35
N PRO A 118 1.66 -20.01 11.55
CA PRO A 118 0.72 -21.09 11.84
C PRO A 118 -0.74 -20.62 11.64
N PHE A 119 -1.61 -21.53 11.18
CA PHE A 119 -3.00 -21.18 10.84
C PHE A 119 -3.78 -20.51 11.98
N ASN A 120 -3.53 -20.92 13.22
CA ASN A 120 -4.16 -20.38 14.43
C ASN A 120 -3.65 -18.98 14.84
N ARG A 121 -2.54 -18.51 14.27
CA ARG A 121 -1.93 -17.19 14.57
C ARG A 121 -2.02 -16.20 13.41
N LYS A 122 -2.87 -16.49 12.41
CA LYS A 122 -3.09 -15.62 11.25
C LYS A 122 -3.55 -14.21 11.64
N ASP A 123 -4.37 -14.11 12.69
CA ASP A 123 -4.93 -12.83 13.13
C ASP A 123 -3.86 -11.98 13.81
N GLU A 124 -2.94 -12.60 14.54
CA GLU A 124 -1.77 -11.92 15.10
C GLU A 124 -0.85 -11.39 13.99
N ALA A 125 -0.55 -12.21 12.98
CA ALA A 125 0.26 -11.77 11.84
C ALA A 125 -0.40 -10.59 11.12
N LYS A 126 -1.71 -10.66 10.86
CA LYS A 126 -2.48 -9.56 10.25
C LYS A 126 -2.47 -8.30 11.11
N ASN A 127 -2.60 -8.43 12.43
CA ASN A 127 -2.54 -7.30 13.38
C ASN A 127 -1.15 -6.66 13.47
N LEU A 128 -0.10 -7.37 13.06
CA LEU A 128 1.24 -6.81 12.90
C LEU A 128 1.49 -6.22 11.51
N GLY A 129 0.48 -6.20 10.63
CA GLY A 129 0.61 -5.66 9.28
C GLY A 129 1.17 -6.66 8.27
N ALA A 130 1.15 -7.97 8.58
CA ALA A 130 1.42 -8.97 7.57
C ALA A 130 0.22 -9.13 6.62
N GLU A 131 0.54 -9.46 5.38
CA GLU A 131 -0.41 -9.69 4.30
C GLU A 131 -0.29 -11.11 3.76
N TRP A 132 -1.36 -11.60 3.13
CA TRP A 132 -1.37 -12.91 2.50
C TRP A 132 -1.07 -12.80 1.01
N ASP A 133 -0.01 -13.45 0.56
CA ASP A 133 0.29 -13.64 -0.86
C ASP A 133 -0.39 -14.93 -1.35
N SER A 134 -1.47 -14.76 -2.13
CA SER A 134 -2.26 -15.89 -2.62
C SER A 134 -1.55 -16.73 -3.71
N ALA A 135 -0.57 -16.16 -4.42
CA ALA A 135 0.15 -16.85 -5.48
C ALA A 135 1.12 -17.89 -4.90
N VAL A 136 1.88 -17.49 -3.88
CA VAL A 136 2.80 -18.40 -3.18
C VAL A 136 2.21 -19.07 -1.95
N LYS A 137 0.99 -18.68 -1.56
CA LYS A 137 0.26 -19.17 -0.38
C LYS A 137 1.09 -19.00 0.91
N LYS A 138 1.63 -17.79 1.12
CA LYS A 138 2.41 -17.45 2.31
C LYS A 138 2.04 -16.07 2.82
N TRP A 139 2.20 -15.88 4.13
CA TRP A 139 2.17 -14.54 4.72
C TRP A 139 3.47 -13.81 4.40
N PHE A 140 3.40 -12.50 4.24
CA PHE A 140 4.56 -11.65 4.03
C PHE A 140 4.37 -10.31 4.74
N CYS A 141 5.47 -9.62 5.01
CA CYS A 141 5.49 -8.19 5.30
C CYS A 141 6.53 -7.52 4.39
N PHE A 142 6.50 -6.20 4.29
CA PHE A 142 7.55 -5.48 3.58
C PHE A 142 8.75 -5.20 4.50
N SER A 143 9.96 -5.14 3.95
CA SER A 143 11.19 -4.98 4.74
C SER A 143 11.29 -3.64 5.46
N SER A 144 10.58 -2.61 4.98
CA SER A 144 10.47 -1.33 5.68
C SER A 144 9.33 -1.31 6.70
N SER A 145 8.63 -2.44 6.91
CA SER A 145 7.58 -2.51 7.93
C SER A 145 8.15 -2.18 9.31
N PRO A 146 7.53 -1.24 10.05
CA PRO A 146 8.02 -0.86 11.37
C PRO A 146 7.98 -2.01 12.38
N ASP A 147 7.09 -2.96 12.18
CA ASP A 147 6.92 -4.13 13.04
C ASP A 147 7.75 -5.33 12.57
N LEU A 148 8.61 -5.19 11.54
CA LEU A 148 9.39 -6.30 10.97
C LEU A 148 10.11 -7.12 12.05
N ARG A 149 10.83 -6.48 12.96
CA ARG A 149 11.57 -7.19 14.04
C ARG A 149 10.66 -8.04 14.91
N ARG A 150 9.51 -7.51 15.31
CA ARG A 150 8.52 -8.23 16.12
C ARG A 150 7.94 -9.40 15.33
N ILE A 151 7.58 -9.17 14.07
CA ILE A 151 7.03 -10.20 13.19
C ILE A 151 8.04 -11.34 13.02
N GLU A 152 9.31 -11.02 12.81
CA GLU A 152 10.38 -12.02 12.65
C GLU A 152 10.58 -12.86 13.91
N GLU A 153 10.54 -12.23 15.09
CA GLU A 153 10.61 -12.93 16.39
C GLU A 153 9.48 -13.96 16.54
N TYR A 154 8.27 -13.64 16.08
CA TYR A 154 7.11 -14.51 16.24
C TYR A 154 6.91 -15.54 15.12
N PHE A 155 7.37 -15.24 13.89
CA PHE A 155 6.96 -15.96 12.68
C PHE A 155 8.08 -16.29 11.68
N CYS A 156 9.34 -15.89 11.91
CA CYS A 156 10.46 -16.24 11.03
C CYS A 156 11.36 -17.39 11.53
N ARG A 157 10.99 -18.09 12.60
CA ARG A 157 11.66 -19.34 13.02
C ARG A 157 10.96 -20.57 12.44
#